data_AF-A0A2N4YNH7-F1
#
_entry.id   AF-A0A2N4YNH7-F1
#
_cell.length_a   1.000
_cell.length_b   1.000
_cell.length_c   1.000
_cell.angle_alpha   90.00
_cell.angle_beta   90.00
_cell.angle_gamma   90.00
#
_symmetry.space_group_name_H-M   'P 1'
#
loop_
_entity.id
_entity.type
_entity.pdbx_description
1 polymer ?
#
loop_
_entity_poly.entity_id
_entity_poly.type
_entity_poly.pdbx_seq_one_letter_code
_entity_poly.pdbx_strand_id
1 'polypeptide(L)'
;MSIEDLARANVRALTPYQSARRLGGKGDVWLNANEFPTAVAFQLTAQTMNRYPEPQPKAVIESYARYADVKPEQVLVSRGADEGIELLIRAFCEPGKDALLYCPPTYGMYS
;
A
#
# COMPACT_ATOMS: atom_id res chain seq x y z
N MET A 1 26.23 -0.53 -23.94
CA MET A 1 24.82 -0.51 -23.50
C MET A 1 24.80 -0.99 -22.07
N SER A 2 24.39 -0.13 -21.14
CA SER A 2 24.24 -0.45 -19.72
C SER A 2 22.84 -0.99 -19.43
N ILE A 3 22.64 -1.62 -18.27
CA ILE A 3 21.30 -2.02 -17.83
C ILE A 3 20.38 -0.80 -17.64
N GLU A 4 20.96 0.35 -17.26
CA GLU A 4 20.22 1.61 -17.11
C GLU A 4 19.61 2.08 -18.44
N ASP A 5 20.27 1.82 -19.57
CA ASP A 5 19.76 2.18 -20.90
C ASP A 5 18.49 1.39 -21.28
N LEU A 6 18.24 0.25 -20.64
CA LEU A 6 17.05 -0.58 -20.85
C LEU A 6 15.84 -0.08 -20.05
N ALA A 7 16.04 0.80 -19.06
CA ALA A 7 14.98 1.30 -18.20
C ALA A 7 14.18 2.42 -18.88
N ARG A 8 12.87 2.49 -18.58
CA ARG A 8 11.99 3.55 -19.06
C ARG A 8 12.50 4.92 -18.60
N ALA A 9 12.37 5.94 -19.46
CA ALA A 9 12.82 7.30 -19.13
C ALA A 9 12.22 7.85 -17.84
N ASN A 10 10.92 7.64 -17.59
CA ASN A 10 10.27 8.07 -16.36
C ASN A 10 10.79 7.34 -15.11
N VAL A 11 11.19 6.07 -15.24
CA VAL A 11 11.76 5.29 -14.13
C VAL A 11 13.17 5.77 -13.78
N ARG A 12 13.94 6.24 -14.77
CA ARG A 12 15.26 6.85 -14.53
C ARG A 12 15.17 8.23 -13.88
N ALA A 13 14.15 9.01 -14.24
CA ALA A 13 13.99 10.39 -13.79
C ALA A 13 13.26 10.53 -12.43
N LEU A 14 12.50 9.51 -12.00
CA LEU A 14 11.74 9.60 -10.75
C LEU A 14 12.67 9.62 -9.53
N THR A 15 12.24 10.34 -8.48
CA THR A 15 12.84 10.25 -7.15
C THR A 15 12.00 9.29 -6.32
N PRO A 16 12.57 8.22 -5.74
CA PRO A 16 11.82 7.26 -4.96
C PRO A 16 11.30 7.89 -3.66
N TYR A 17 10.11 7.47 -3.23
CA TYR A 17 9.54 7.88 -1.96
C TYR A 17 10.48 7.59 -0.78
N GLN A 18 10.56 8.54 0.16
CA GLN A 18 11.37 8.43 1.37
C GLN A 18 10.47 8.16 2.57
N SER A 19 10.44 6.91 3.03
CA SER A 19 9.73 6.54 4.27
C SER A 19 10.46 7.05 5.51
N ALA A 20 9.73 7.14 6.62
CA ALA A 20 10.25 7.61 7.92
C ALA A 20 11.53 6.86 8.37
N ARG A 21 11.66 5.56 8.06
CA ARG A 21 12.88 4.78 8.34
C ARG A 21 14.06 5.12 7.42
N ARG A 22 13.82 5.51 6.17
CA ARG A 22 14.87 5.90 5.22
C ARG A 22 15.50 7.24 5.58
N LEU A 23 14.74 8.11 6.24
CA LEU A 23 15.22 9.40 6.75
C LEU A 23 16.10 9.27 8.01
N GLY A 24 16.22 8.06 8.58
CA GLY A 24 17.12 7.76 9.69
C GLY A 24 16.54 8.10 11.07
N GLY A 25 17.35 7.80 12.09
CA GLY A 25 17.04 8.03 13.50
C GLY A 25 17.73 6.99 14.37
N LYS A 26 18.57 7.42 15.31
CA LYS A 26 18.94 6.61 16.47
C LYS A 26 18.15 7.21 17.63
N GLY A 27 17.23 6.45 18.18
CA GLY A 27 16.38 6.93 19.26
C GLY A 27 15.58 5.81 19.89
N ASP A 28 15.15 6.07 21.11
CA ASP A 28 14.37 5.13 21.91
C ASP A 28 12.89 5.50 21.93
N VAL A 29 12.54 6.67 21.35
CA VAL A 29 11.19 7.22 21.22
C VAL A 29 10.89 7.46 19.74
N TRP A 30 9.90 6.73 19.21
CA TRP A 30 9.55 6.72 17.80
C TRP A 30 8.15 7.30 17.57
N LEU A 31 8.09 8.52 17.02
CA LEU A 31 6.84 9.27 16.78
C LEU A 31 6.81 9.86 15.35
N ASN A 32 7.37 9.15 14.38
CA ASN A 32 7.61 9.65 13.01
C ASN A 32 6.84 8.92 11.90
N ALA A 33 6.21 7.77 12.19
CA ALA A 33 5.55 6.92 11.19
C ALA A 33 4.06 6.71 11.43
N ASN A 34 3.46 7.40 12.41
CA ASN A 34 2.06 7.25 12.81
C ASN A 34 1.67 5.81 13.23
N GLU A 35 2.63 5.00 13.66
CA GLU A 35 2.39 3.65 14.17
C GLU A 35 1.75 3.71 15.57
N PHE A 36 0.92 2.73 15.90
CA PHE A 36 0.43 2.57 17.27
C PHE A 36 1.61 2.23 18.20
N PRO A 37 1.79 2.92 19.35
CA PRO A 37 3.04 2.89 20.11
C PRO A 37 3.32 1.57 20.85
N THR A 38 2.33 0.68 20.98
CA THR A 38 2.45 -0.57 21.76
C THR A 38 2.12 -1.78 20.90
N ALA A 39 2.98 -2.79 20.88
CA ALA A 39 2.72 -3.99 20.08
C ALA A 39 1.50 -4.76 20.63
N VAL A 40 0.60 -5.19 19.73
CA VAL A 40 -0.53 -6.06 20.06
C VAL A 40 -0.19 -7.47 19.62
N ALA A 41 -0.31 -8.44 20.53
CA ALA A 41 0.06 -9.83 20.26
C ALA A 41 -1.00 -10.55 19.42
N PHE A 42 -0.55 -11.25 18.37
CA PHE A 42 -1.35 -12.19 17.57
C PHE A 42 -0.57 -13.49 17.40
N GLN A 43 -1.28 -14.61 17.24
CA GLN A 43 -0.69 -15.92 16.97
C GLN A 43 -1.26 -16.47 15.66
N LEU A 44 -0.43 -17.21 14.92
CA LEU A 44 -0.88 -17.91 13.72
C LEU A 44 -1.81 -19.06 14.11
N THR A 45 -2.99 -19.10 13.50
CA THR A 45 -3.98 -20.16 13.74
C THR A 45 -4.04 -21.18 12.61
N ALA A 46 -3.70 -20.78 11.38
CA ALA A 46 -3.69 -21.65 10.20
C ALA A 46 -2.31 -22.27 9.96
N GLN A 47 -2.26 -23.59 9.74
CA GLN A 47 -1.05 -24.35 9.43
C GLN A 47 -1.07 -24.91 7.99
N THR A 48 -1.50 -24.07 7.03
CA THR A 48 -1.72 -24.44 5.61
C THR A 48 -0.77 -23.72 4.65
N MET A 49 0.41 -23.32 5.13
CA MET A 49 1.36 -22.47 4.40
C MET A 49 1.95 -23.12 3.13
N ASN A 50 1.74 -24.42 2.93
CA ASN A 50 2.14 -25.14 1.72
C ASN A 50 1.13 -24.99 0.56
N ARG A 51 0.04 -24.25 0.76
CA ARG A 51 -0.98 -23.98 -0.25
C ARG A 51 -1.16 -22.48 -0.45
N TYR A 52 -1.56 -22.09 -1.66
CA TYR A 52 -1.96 -20.72 -1.91
C TYR A 52 -3.21 -20.35 -1.09
N PRO A 53 -3.30 -19.11 -0.59
CA PRO A 53 -4.50 -18.62 0.06
C PRO A 53 -5.60 -18.34 -0.97
N GLU A 54 -6.79 -18.01 -0.47
CA GLU A 54 -7.82 -17.36 -1.30
C GLU A 54 -7.30 -16.01 -1.80
N PRO A 55 -7.66 -15.59 -3.03
CA PRO A 55 -7.26 -14.30 -3.57
C PRO A 55 -7.81 -13.13 -2.73
N GLN A 56 -9.06 -13.24 -2.27
CA GLN A 56 -9.69 -12.34 -1.31
C GLN A 56 -10.21 -13.20 -0.13
N PRO A 57 -9.47 -13.32 0.98
CA PRO A 57 -9.87 -14.18 2.10
C PRO A 57 -11.25 -13.80 2.65
N LYS A 58 -12.22 -14.71 2.48
CA LYS A 58 -13.64 -14.43 2.79
C LYS A 58 -13.83 -13.94 4.24
N ALA A 59 -13.15 -14.58 5.19
CA ALA A 59 -13.22 -14.20 6.60
C ALA A 59 -12.76 -12.76 6.88
N VAL A 60 -11.75 -12.27 6.15
CA VAL A 60 -11.26 -10.89 6.27
C VAL A 60 -12.28 -9.91 5.68
N ILE A 61 -12.78 -10.20 4.48
CA ILE A 61 -13.79 -9.37 3.80
C ILE A 61 -15.04 -9.23 4.66
N GLU A 62 -15.63 -10.34 5.13
CA GLU A 62 -16.85 -10.31 5.92
C GLU A 62 -16.67 -9.60 7.27
N SER A 63 -15.51 -9.78 7.91
CA SER A 63 -15.20 -9.12 9.18
C SER A 63 -15.04 -7.60 9.00
N TYR A 64 -14.34 -7.18 7.95
CA TYR A 64 -14.15 -5.75 7.69
C TYR A 64 -15.44 -5.08 7.22
N ALA A 65 -16.22 -5.73 6.35
CA ALA A 65 -17.52 -5.23 5.91
C ALA A 65 -18.47 -5.00 7.10
N ARG A 66 -18.51 -5.92 8.07
CA ARG A 66 -19.28 -5.76 9.30
C ARG A 66 -18.77 -4.60 10.16
N TYR A 67 -17.46 -4.46 10.31
CA TYR A 67 -16.85 -3.36 11.06
C TYR A 67 -17.18 -1.99 10.44
N ALA A 68 -17.12 -1.90 9.11
CA ALA A 68 -17.33 -0.66 8.37
C ALA A 68 -18.80 -0.38 8.01
N ASP A 69 -19.73 -1.27 8.39
CA ASP A 69 -21.16 -1.20 8.06
C ASP A 69 -21.46 -1.07 6.55
N VAL A 70 -20.83 -1.93 5.75
CA VAL A 70 -21.01 -2.02 4.29
C VAL A 70 -21.25 -3.46 3.86
N LYS A 71 -21.69 -3.66 2.61
CA LYS A 71 -21.85 -5.02 2.08
C LYS A 71 -20.49 -5.63 1.70
N PRO A 72 -20.31 -6.96 1.83
CA PRO A 72 -19.06 -7.63 1.45
C PRO A 72 -18.59 -7.34 0.02
N GLU A 73 -19.52 -7.21 -0.94
CA GLU A 73 -19.21 -6.88 -2.34
C GLU A 73 -18.68 -5.45 -2.56
N GLN A 74 -18.72 -4.60 -1.52
CA GLN A 74 -18.15 -3.24 -1.54
C GLN A 74 -16.73 -3.19 -0.95
N VAL A 75 -16.17 -4.33 -0.52
CA VAL A 75 -14.86 -4.40 0.14
C VAL A 75 -13.85 -5.15 -0.74
N LEU A 76 -12.69 -4.54 -0.90
CA LEU A 76 -11.50 -5.16 -1.48
C LEU A 76 -10.35 -5.04 -0.47
N VAL A 77 -9.75 -6.16 -0.09
CA VAL A 77 -8.48 -6.18 0.66
C VAL A 77 -7.31 -6.16 -0.32
N SER A 78 -6.28 -5.40 0.03
CA SER A 78 -5.02 -5.23 -0.73
C SER A 78 -3.84 -5.17 0.26
N ARG A 79 -2.62 -5.13 -0.25
CA ARG A 79 -1.40 -4.94 0.55
C ARG A 79 -1.27 -3.49 1.02
N GLY A 80 -2.09 -3.13 2.01
CA GLY A 80 -2.19 -1.78 2.53
C GLY A 80 -2.89 -0.82 1.56
N ALA A 81 -3.04 0.43 1.99
CA ALA A 81 -3.69 1.47 1.19
C ALA A 81 -2.88 1.86 -0.06
N ASP A 82 -1.54 1.72 -0.02
CA ASP A 82 -0.67 2.05 -1.16
C ASP A 82 -0.99 1.22 -2.41
N GLU A 83 -1.31 -0.08 -2.25
CA GLU A 83 -1.75 -0.92 -3.38
C GLU A 83 -3.15 -0.52 -3.85
N GLY A 84 -4.04 -0.08 -2.94
CA GLY A 84 -5.34 0.48 -3.31
C GLY A 84 -5.23 1.72 -4.20
N ILE A 85 -4.27 2.61 -3.89
CA ILE A 85 -3.96 3.78 -4.72
C ILE A 85 -3.49 3.34 -6.11
N GLU A 86 -2.55 2.39 -6.19
CA GLU A 86 -2.06 1.88 -7.49
C GLU A 86 -3.17 1.23 -8.30
N LEU A 87 -4.03 0.41 -7.69
CA LEU A 87 -5.15 -0.23 -8.37
C LEU A 87 -6.13 0.79 -8.99
N LEU A 88 -6.42 1.88 -8.27
CA LEU A 88 -7.27 2.96 -8.78
C LEU A 88 -6.62 3.65 -9.99
N ILE A 89 -5.35 4.03 -9.89
CA ILE A 89 -4.62 4.66 -10.99
C ILE A 89 -4.56 3.71 -12.19
N ARG A 90 -4.24 2.45 -11.96
CA ARG A 90 -4.10 1.41 -12.98
C ARG A 90 -5.41 1.13 -13.71
N ALA A 91 -6.54 1.13 -13.01
CA ALA A 91 -7.84 0.80 -13.60
C ALA A 91 -8.45 1.97 -14.37
N PHE A 92 -8.20 3.21 -13.94
CA PHE A 92 -8.94 4.38 -14.43
C PHE A 92 -8.10 5.44 -15.15
N CYS A 93 -6.77 5.31 -15.19
CA CYS A 93 -5.90 6.28 -15.87
C CYS A 93 -5.09 5.63 -16.99
N GLU A 94 -5.30 6.06 -18.23
CA GLU A 94 -4.46 5.71 -19.37
C GLU A 94 -3.12 6.48 -19.30
N PRO A 95 -1.96 5.79 -19.23
CA PRO A 95 -0.66 6.44 -19.15
C PRO A 95 -0.39 7.41 -20.31
N GLY A 96 -0.07 8.66 -19.98
CA GLY A 96 0.23 9.71 -20.97
C GLY A 96 -1.00 10.40 -21.57
N LYS A 97 -2.21 10.05 -21.11
CA LYS A 97 -3.47 10.68 -21.54
C LYS A 97 -4.26 11.24 -20.36
N ASP A 98 -4.54 10.41 -19.36
CA ASP A 98 -5.32 10.80 -18.19
C ASP A 98 -4.40 11.28 -17.05
N ALA A 99 -4.98 11.93 -16.04
CA ALA A 99 -4.24 12.53 -14.94
C ALA A 99 -4.94 12.35 -13.59
N LEU A 100 -4.15 12.46 -12.52
CA LEU A 100 -4.61 12.53 -11.14
C LEU A 100 -4.64 13.98 -10.67
N LEU A 101 -5.49 14.28 -9.69
CA LEU A 101 -5.53 15.56 -9.00
C LEU A 101 -5.46 15.32 -7.50
N TYR A 102 -4.56 16.03 -6.84
CA TYR A 102 -4.41 16.06 -5.38
C TYR A 102 -4.03 17.48 -4.93
N CYS A 103 -4.24 17.79 -3.65
CA CYS A 103 -4.05 19.14 -3.09
C CYS A 103 -2.91 19.15 -2.05
N PRO A 104 -1.71 19.66 -2.38
CA PRO A 104 -0.62 19.80 -1.43
C PRO A 104 -0.91 20.84 -0.31
N PRO A 105 -0.35 20.67 0.90
CA PRO A 105 0.45 19.53 1.36
C PRO A 105 -0.44 18.33 1.75
N THR A 106 -0.14 17.15 1.21
CA THR A 106 -0.88 15.91 1.46
C THR A 106 0.06 14.70 1.39
N TYR A 107 -0.49 13.49 1.47
CA TYR A 107 0.27 12.24 1.40
C TYR A 107 0.99 12.09 0.06
N GLY A 108 2.30 11.85 0.10
CA GLY A 108 3.16 11.84 -1.11
C GLY A 108 3.00 10.62 -2.01
N MET A 109 2.29 9.57 -1.59
CA MET A 109 2.14 8.36 -2.42
C MET A 109 1.21 8.54 -3.63
N TYR A 110 0.50 9.68 -3.72
CA TYR A 110 -0.30 10.03 -4.90
C TYR A 110 0.53 10.60 -6.07
N SER A 111 1.77 11.06 -5.80
CA SER A 111 2.61 11.81 -6.76
C SER A 111 3.60 10.95 -7.52
#